data_AF-A0A819W8Q0-F1
#
_entry.id   AF-A0A819W8Q0-F1
#
_cell.length_a   1.000
_cell.length_b   1.000
_cell.length_c   1.000
_cell.angle_alpha   90.00
_cell.angle_beta   90.00
_cell.angle_gamma   90.00
#
_symmetry.space_group_name_H-M   'P 1'
#
loop_
_entity.id
_entity.type
_entity.pdbx_description
1 polymer ?
#
loop_
_entity_poly.entity_id
_entity_poly.type
_entity_poly.pdbx_seq_one_letter_code
_entity_poly.pdbx_strand_id
1 'polypeptide(L)' 'MTTTNKCRVASEVESDYLRSMLPRNASEKKSESWDDTMKDVERTILPSITYWQHSRFHACFSAGNSYP' A
#
# COMPACT_ATOMS: atom_id res chain seq x y z
N MET A 1 -7.19 -8.00 -5.18
CA MET A 1 -7.37 -6.75 -5.97
C MET A 1 -8.56 -5.92 -5.52
N THR A 2 -8.32 -5.05 -4.55
CA THR A 2 -9.27 -4.03 -4.05
C THR A 2 -9.32 -2.83 -5.00
N THR A 3 -10.52 -2.38 -5.35
CA THR A 3 -10.74 -1.18 -6.18
C THR A 3 -10.54 0.08 -5.34
N THR A 4 -9.81 1.09 -5.85
CA THR A 4 -9.51 2.36 -5.16
C THR A 4 -10.73 3.05 -4.54
N ASN A 5 -11.88 3.06 -5.23
CA ASN A 5 -13.12 3.68 -4.72
C ASN A 5 -13.75 2.97 -3.51
N LYS A 6 -13.27 1.76 -3.15
CA LYS A 6 -13.71 1.03 -1.96
C LYS A 6 -12.81 1.26 -0.75
N CYS A 7 -11.63 1.87 -0.95
CA CYS A 7 -10.68 2.17 0.12
C CYS A 7 -10.96 3.55 0.72
N ARG A 8 -10.61 3.75 1.99
CA ARG A 8 -10.63 5.10 2.59
C ARG A 8 -9.60 5.99 1.88
N VAL A 9 -9.90 7.29 1.78
CA VAL A 9 -9.05 8.26 1.06
C VAL A 9 -7.71 8.46 1.79
N ALA A 10 -7.77 8.72 3.09
CA ALA A 10 -6.60 8.82 3.96
C ALA A 10 -6.37 7.48 4.66
N SER A 11 -5.10 7.14 4.90
CA SER A 11 -4.75 6.00 5.74
C SER A 11 -5.04 6.30 7.21
N GLU A 12 -5.41 5.27 7.97
CA GLU A 12 -5.73 5.33 9.40
C GLU A 12 -4.76 4.48 10.23
N VAL A 13 -3.59 4.15 9.66
CA VAL A 13 -2.57 3.38 10.39
C VAL A 13 -1.76 4.29 11.31
N GLU A 14 -1.35 3.74 12.44
CA GLU A 14 -0.47 4.41 13.39
C GLU A 14 0.98 4.46 12.87
N SER A 15 1.75 5.39 13.44
CA SER A 15 3.20 5.42 13.21
C SER A 15 3.85 4.10 13.63
N ASP A 16 4.93 3.71 12.94
CA ASP A 16 5.63 2.42 13.12
C ASP A 16 4.84 1.14 12.77
N TYR A 17 3.60 1.23 12.28
CA TYR A 17 2.77 0.09 11.87
C TYR A 17 3.52 -0.93 10.98
N LEU A 18 4.11 -0.46 9.87
CA LEU A 18 4.84 -1.32 8.92
C LEU A 18 6.06 -2.00 9.55
N ARG A 19 6.78 -1.30 10.44
CA ARG A 19 7.98 -1.81 11.08
C ARG A 19 7.70 -3.00 11.99
N SER A 20 6.52 -3.04 12.60
CA SER A 20 6.09 -4.17 13.44
C SER A 20 5.70 -5.42 12.64
N MET A 21 5.29 -5.25 11.38
CA MET A 21 4.82 -6.34 10.52
C MET A 21 5.92 -6.95 9.65
N LEU A 22 7.02 -6.23 9.42
CA LEU A 22 8.12 -6.68 8.58
C LEU A 22 9.24 -7.36 9.39
N PRO A 23 9.92 -8.37 8.82
CA PRO A 23 11.10 -8.96 9.45
C PRO A 23 12.22 -7.91 9.57
N ARG A 24 13.03 -8.02 10.63
CA ARG A 24 14.15 -7.08 10.88
C ARG A 24 15.24 -7.12 9.83
N ASN A 25 15.46 -8.28 9.23
CA ASN A 25 16.50 -8.53 8.24
C ASN A 25 15.84 -9.05 6.95
N ALA A 26 16.50 -8.80 5.82
CA ALA A 26 16.09 -9.38 4.55
C ALA A 26 16.20 -10.92 4.56
N SER A 27 15.44 -11.58 3.70
CA SER A 27 15.46 -13.04 3.56
C SER A 27 16.81 -13.51 2.98
N GLU A 28 17.69 -14.04 3.82
CA GLU A 28 19.06 -14.42 3.42
C GLU A 28 19.18 -15.73 2.64
N LYS A 29 18.19 -16.63 2.74
CA LYS A 29 18.36 -18.04 2.34
C LYS A 29 17.37 -18.56 1.29
N LYS A 30 16.26 -17.86 1.04
CA LYS A 30 15.22 -18.34 0.14
C LYS A 30 14.56 -17.19 -0.59
N SER A 31 14.50 -17.29 -1.92
CA SER A 31 13.65 -16.43 -2.74
C SER A 31 12.18 -16.73 -2.45
N GLU A 32 11.39 -15.69 -2.29
CA GLU A 32 9.95 -15.79 -2.14
C GLU A 32 9.27 -15.89 -3.51
N SER A 33 8.07 -16.46 -3.56
CA SER A 33 7.25 -16.44 -4.77
C SER A 33 6.67 -15.04 -4.99
N TRP A 34 6.48 -14.65 -6.26
CA TRP A 34 5.86 -13.37 -6.59
C TRP A 34 4.46 -13.21 -5.98
N ASP A 35 3.70 -14.32 -5.93
CA ASP A 35 2.36 -14.32 -5.36
C ASP A 35 2.36 -14.01 -3.87
N ASP A 36 3.32 -14.53 -3.11
CA ASP A 36 3.44 -14.24 -1.68
C ASP A 36 3.85 -12.78 -1.45
N THR A 37 4.72 -12.25 -2.31
CA THR A 37 5.15 -10.85 -2.22
C THR A 37 3.99 -9.91 -2.51
N MET A 38 3.17 -10.22 -3.52
CA MET A 38 1.97 -9.43 -3.82
C MET A 38 0.90 -9.54 -2.72
N LYS A 39 0.77 -10.69 -2.04
CA LYS A 39 -0.10 -10.80 -0.85
C LYS A 39 0.39 -9.90 0.27
N ASP A 40 1.70 -9.80 0.47
CA ASP A 40 2.28 -8.90 1.48
C ASP A 40 2.06 -7.44 1.14
N VAL A 41 2.15 -7.05 -0.13
CA VAL A 41 1.77 -5.71 -0.60
C VAL A 41 0.30 -5.43 -0.28
N GLU A 42 -0.61 -6.36 -0.61
CA GLU A 42 -2.04 -6.18 -0.33
C GLU A 42 -2.35 -6.10 1.16
N ARG A 43 -1.66 -6.89 1.99
CA ARG A 43 -1.90 -6.98 3.43
C ARG A 43 -1.27 -5.85 4.24
N THR A 44 -0.06 -5.43 3.89
CA THR A 44 0.74 -4.52 4.73
C THR A 44 0.82 -3.11 4.15
N ILE A 45 1.05 -2.99 2.84
CA ILE A 45 1.28 -1.70 2.19
C ILE A 45 -0.04 -1.00 1.88
N LEU A 46 -1.00 -1.67 1.24
CA LEU A 46 -2.25 -1.02 0.81
C LEU A 46 -3.02 -0.31 1.94
N PRO A 47 -3.18 -0.87 3.16
CA PRO A 47 -3.86 -0.18 4.25
C PRO A 47 -3.16 1.11 4.71
N SER A 48 -1.84 1.17 4.53
CA SER A 48 -1.00 2.32 4.92
C SER A 48 -0.97 3.43 3.85
N ILE A 49 -1.50 3.19 2.66
CA ILE A 49 -1.47 4.17 1.56
C ILE A 49 -2.57 5.20 1.73
N THR A 50 -2.21 6.47 1.56
CA THR A 50 -3.17 7.53 1.23
C THR A 50 -3.47 7.46 -0.27
N TYR A 51 -4.73 7.26 -0.64
CA TYR A 51 -5.12 7.00 -2.02
C TYR A 51 -5.31 8.30 -2.81
N TRP A 52 -4.21 8.84 -3.35
CA TRP A 52 -4.21 10.05 -4.19
C TRP A 52 -5.06 9.93 -5.45
N GLN A 53 -5.23 8.72 -5.98
CA GLN A 53 -6.07 8.45 -7.16
C GLN A 53 -7.56 8.29 -6.82
N HIS A 54 -7.96 8.44 -5.56
CA HIS A 54 -9.36 8.36 -5.20
C HIS A 54 -10.10 9.62 -5.69
N SER A 55 -11.28 9.43 -6.29
CA SER A 55 -12.19 10.50 -6.75
C SER A 55 -12.57 11.57 -5.70
N ARG A 56 -12.31 11.29 -4.41
CA ARG A 56 -12.65 12.12 -3.25
C ARG A 56 -11.40 12.68 -2.55
N PHE A 57 -10.23 12.54 -3.18
CA PHE A 57 -8.98 13.12 -2.69
C PHE A 57 -8.88 14.58 -3.16
N HIS A 58 -8.81 15.52 -2.21
CA HIS A 58 -8.79 16.97 -2.48
C HIS A 58 -7.68 17.72 -1.72
N ALA A 59 -6.69 17.01 -1.18
CA ALA A 59 -5.58 17.63 -0.46
C ALA A 59 -4.45 18.04 -1.43
N CYS A 60 -3.76 19.13 -1.12
CA CYS A 60 -2.61 19.64 -1.89
C CYS A 60 -2.94 19.88 -3.38
N PHE A 61 -2.30 19.12 -4.29
CA PHE A 61 -2.49 19.18 -5.74
C PHE A 61 -2.81 17.79 -6.29
N SER A 62 -3.61 17.70 -7.35
CA SER A 62 -3.98 16.43 -7.97
C SER A 62 -2.79 15.76 -8.65
N ALA A 63 -2.54 14.49 -8.35
CA ALA A 63 -1.61 13.65 -9.11
C ALA A 63 -2.39 12.90 -10.20
N GLY A 64 -2.47 13.44 -11.42
CA GLY A 64 -3.14 12.76 -12.53
C GLY A 64 -2.28 11.64 -13.12
N ASN A 65 -2.86 10.45 -13.33
CA ASN A 65 -2.21 9.33 -14.02
C ASN A 65 -3.16 8.76 -15.08
N SER A 66 -2.63 8.48 -16.28
CA SER A 66 -3.35 7.78 -17.35
C SER A 66 -2.40 6.85 -18.10
N TYR A 67 -2.95 5.81 -18.72
CA TYR A 67 -2.21 5.01 -19.70
C TYR A 67 -1.98 5.86 -20.97
N PRO A 68 -0.82 5.75 -21.66
CA PRO A 68 -0.54 6.46 -22.90
C PRO A 68 -1.40 6.03 -24.09
#